data_AF-A0A8T3MVB8-F1
#
_entry.id   AF-A0A8T3MVB8-F1
#
_cell.length_a   1.000
_cell.length_b   1.000
_cell.length_c   1.000
_cell.angle_alpha   90.00
_cell.angle_beta   90.00
_cell.angle_gamma   90.00
#
_symmetry.space_group_name_H-M   'P 1'
#
loop_
_entity.id
_entity.type
_entity.pdbx_description
1 polymer ?
#
loop_
_entity_poly.entity_id
_entity_poly.type
_entity_poly.pdbx_seq_one_letter_code
_entity_poly.pdbx_strand_id
1 'polypeptide(L)'
;MADRRRRLSLSGGLRRLSLGLIAYGLIGLTVAALGGVALGRVGERVGGLADRTGAQVASIVATLEQTAVVLDDAGTSASSFALTLERTPPAVRQTAQAVANLRANLILVQAQLGAISILGSRPLANAADLFGQMATDLVGLDGRLEFIATDLESNKAALLDNSRSLRAFGAEIGELADDLDGGVIEDSLADVQQLLTVLFVLLVVWTAIPALGALALGWWLRGVVGERVARTVQPVRR
;
A
#
# COMPACT_ATOMS: atom_id res chain seq x y z
N MET A 1 -0.70 15.26 -86.76
CA MET A 1 -1.53 14.20 -86.11
C MET A 1 -0.87 13.55 -84.87
N ALA A 2 0.46 13.44 -84.78
CA ALA A 2 1.14 12.84 -83.61
C ALA A 2 0.88 13.56 -82.27
N ASP A 3 0.72 14.88 -82.30
CA ASP A 3 0.50 15.69 -81.08
C ASP A 3 -0.89 15.50 -80.46
N ARG A 4 -1.91 15.16 -81.27
CA ARG A 4 -3.25 14.81 -80.78
C ARG A 4 -3.29 13.50 -80.02
N ARG A 5 -2.48 12.50 -80.42
CA ARG A 5 -2.40 11.20 -79.72
C ARG A 5 -1.70 11.31 -78.36
N ARG A 6 -0.67 12.16 -78.23
CA ARG A 6 0.00 12.42 -76.93
C ARG A 6 -0.91 13.12 -75.92
N ARG A 7 -1.75 14.06 -76.37
CA ARG A 7 -2.70 14.75 -75.47
C ARG A 7 -3.80 13.83 -74.94
N LEU A 8 -4.24 12.86 -75.75
CA LEU A 8 -5.25 11.89 -75.32
C LEU A 8 -4.71 10.90 -74.28
N SER A 9 -3.46 10.42 -74.40
CA SER A 9 -2.89 9.49 -73.40
C SER A 9 -2.63 10.15 -72.04
N LEU A 10 -2.22 11.42 -72.02
CA LEU A 10 -2.01 12.19 -70.78
C LEU A 10 -3.31 12.40 -69.98
N SER A 11 -4.44 12.62 -70.68
CA SER A 11 -5.73 12.83 -70.03
C SER A 11 -6.26 11.57 -69.33
N GLY A 12 -5.98 10.38 -69.87
CA GLY A 12 -6.33 9.11 -69.24
C GLY A 12 -5.48 8.80 -68.00
N GLY A 13 -4.17 9.10 -68.05
CA GLY A 13 -3.27 8.93 -66.91
C GLY A 13 -3.63 9.82 -65.71
N LEU A 14 -3.92 11.10 -65.96
CA LEU A 14 -4.33 12.05 -64.91
C LEU A 14 -5.62 11.65 -64.18
N ARG A 15 -6.59 11.07 -64.91
CA ARG A 15 -7.84 10.57 -64.28
C ARG A 15 -7.57 9.38 -63.37
N ARG A 16 -6.72 8.44 -63.76
CA ARG A 16 -6.35 7.29 -62.92
C ARG A 16 -5.56 7.73 -61.69
N LEU A 17 -4.67 8.70 -61.84
CA LEU A 17 -3.87 9.25 -60.74
C LEU A 17 -4.76 10.03 -59.74
N SER A 18 -5.68 10.86 -60.23
CA SER A 18 -6.67 11.55 -59.39
C SER A 18 -7.58 10.56 -58.63
N LEU A 19 -8.07 9.50 -59.30
CA LEU A 19 -8.86 8.46 -58.65
C LEU A 19 -8.05 7.72 -57.57
N GLY A 20 -6.80 7.39 -57.86
CA GLY A 20 -5.88 6.76 -56.91
C GLY A 20 -5.61 7.64 -55.69
N LEU A 21 -5.41 8.95 -55.88
CA LEU A 21 -5.18 9.91 -54.80
C LEU A 21 -6.42 10.07 -53.90
N ILE A 22 -7.60 10.15 -54.51
CA ILE A 22 -8.88 10.22 -53.77
C ILE A 22 -9.10 8.93 -52.98
N ALA A 23 -8.91 7.76 -53.59
CA ALA A 23 -9.05 6.47 -52.90
C ALA A 23 -8.07 6.34 -51.73
N TYR A 24 -6.80 6.73 -51.92
CA TYR A 24 -5.80 6.75 -50.85
C TYR A 24 -6.19 7.70 -49.71
N GLY A 25 -6.64 8.91 -50.02
CA GLY A 25 -7.11 9.88 -49.03
C GLY A 25 -8.33 9.39 -48.24
N LEU A 26 -9.26 8.69 -48.90
CA LEU A 26 -10.47 8.12 -48.27
C LEU A 26 -10.13 6.96 -47.33
N ILE A 27 -9.20 6.09 -47.74
CA ILE A 27 -8.65 5.03 -46.89
C ILE A 27 -7.95 5.65 -45.68
N GLY A 28 -7.10 6.66 -45.90
CA GLY A 28 -6.41 7.39 -44.83
C GLY A 28 -7.38 8.01 -43.82
N LEU A 29 -8.44 8.67 -44.29
CA LEU A 29 -9.48 9.21 -43.42
C LEU A 29 -10.24 8.13 -42.64
N THR A 30 -10.51 6.99 -43.27
CA THR A 30 -11.21 5.88 -42.60
C THR A 30 -10.33 5.27 -41.52
N VAL A 31 -9.04 5.08 -41.79
CA VAL A 31 -8.06 4.63 -40.78
C VAL A 31 -7.95 5.66 -39.65
N ALA A 32 -7.90 6.95 -39.96
CA ALA A 32 -7.86 8.00 -38.94
C ALA A 32 -9.14 8.03 -38.08
N ALA A 33 -10.32 7.89 -38.69
CA ALA A 33 -11.59 7.84 -37.98
C ALA A 33 -11.71 6.60 -37.08
N LEU A 34 -11.29 5.42 -37.58
CA LEU A 34 -11.22 4.20 -36.79
C LEU A 34 -10.22 4.34 -35.63
N GLY A 35 -9.07 4.97 -35.87
CA GLY A 35 -8.09 5.31 -34.85
C GLY A 35 -8.68 6.21 -33.77
N GLY A 36 -9.43 7.25 -34.15
CA GLY A 36 -10.13 8.13 -33.21
C GLY A 36 -11.18 7.40 -32.36
N VAL A 37 -12.00 6.54 -32.95
CA VAL A 37 -12.99 5.74 -32.20
C VAL A 37 -12.31 4.73 -31.26
N ALA A 38 -11.22 4.10 -31.72
CA ALA A 38 -10.43 3.20 -30.88
C ALA A 38 -9.82 3.96 -29.68
N LEU A 39 -9.33 5.18 -29.90
CA LEU A 39 -8.81 6.05 -28.85
C LEU A 39 -9.86 6.42 -27.80
N GLY A 40 -11.07 6.79 -28.23
CA GLY A 40 -12.16 7.06 -27.30
C GLY A 40 -12.42 5.89 -26.36
N ARG A 41 -12.48 4.66 -26.89
CA ARG A 41 -12.68 3.45 -26.08
C ARG A 41 -11.50 3.11 -25.17
N VAL A 42 -10.27 3.32 -25.63
CA VAL A 42 -9.08 3.11 -24.79
C VAL A 42 -9.06 4.14 -23.66
N GLY A 43 -9.41 5.39 -23.94
CA GLY A 43 -9.51 6.46 -22.94
C GLY A 43 -10.51 6.12 -21.83
N GLU A 44 -11.72 5.67 -22.18
CA GLU A 44 -12.73 5.23 -21.20
C GLU A 44 -12.23 4.09 -20.31
N ARG A 45 -11.53 3.11 -20.91
CA ARG A 45 -10.98 1.96 -20.17
C ARG A 45 -9.83 2.37 -19.25
N VAL A 46 -8.97 3.26 -19.71
CA VAL A 46 -7.85 3.79 -18.92
C VAL A 46 -8.38 4.61 -17.75
N GLY A 47 -9.39 5.47 -17.97
CA GLY A 47 -10.06 6.20 -16.89
C GLY A 47 -10.66 5.26 -15.85
N GLY A 48 -11.44 4.26 -16.28
CA GLY A 48 -12.01 3.29 -15.35
C GLY A 48 -10.98 2.39 -14.64
N LEU A 49 -9.79 2.19 -15.22
CA LEU A 49 -8.66 1.53 -14.54
C LEU A 49 -8.04 2.45 -13.50
N ALA A 50 -7.81 3.73 -13.83
CA ALA A 50 -7.30 4.72 -12.90
C ALA A 50 -8.23 4.88 -11.69
N ASP A 51 -9.54 5.00 -11.90
CA ASP A 51 -10.53 5.09 -10.82
C ASP A 51 -10.48 3.86 -9.88
N ARG A 52 -10.37 2.65 -10.45
CA ARG A 52 -10.26 1.41 -9.67
C ARG A 52 -8.94 1.33 -8.91
N THR A 53 -7.84 1.73 -9.54
CA THR A 53 -6.53 1.77 -8.91
C THR A 53 -6.53 2.78 -7.76
N GLY A 54 -7.09 3.97 -7.95
CA GLY A 54 -7.26 4.98 -6.89
C GLY A 54 -8.09 4.44 -5.73
N ALA A 55 -9.25 3.83 -6.01
CA ALA A 55 -10.07 3.20 -4.97
C ALA A 55 -9.34 2.06 -4.22
N GLN A 56 -8.52 1.28 -4.92
CA GLN A 56 -7.72 0.22 -4.30
C GLN A 56 -6.59 0.80 -3.43
N VAL A 57 -5.91 1.84 -3.88
CA VAL A 57 -4.89 2.56 -3.10
C VAL A 57 -5.53 3.16 -1.85
N ALA A 58 -6.66 3.86 -1.97
CA ALA A 58 -7.40 4.40 -0.83
C ALA A 58 -7.80 3.32 0.19
N SER A 59 -8.22 2.15 -0.29
CA SER A 59 -8.50 1.01 0.60
C SER A 59 -7.25 0.47 1.31
N ILE A 60 -6.09 0.49 0.65
CA ILE A 60 -4.81 0.10 1.25
C ILE A 60 -4.40 1.12 2.31
N VAL A 61 -4.44 2.42 1.99
CA VAL A 61 -4.16 3.53 2.92
C VAL A 61 -5.00 3.38 4.19
N ALA A 62 -6.33 3.24 4.05
CA ALA A 62 -7.22 3.05 5.19
C ALA A 62 -6.88 1.81 6.04
N THR A 63 -6.42 0.72 5.40
CA THR A 63 -5.98 -0.49 6.12
C THR A 63 -4.67 -0.27 6.87
N LEU A 64 -3.73 0.46 6.27
CA LEU A 64 -2.46 0.83 6.89
C LEU A 64 -2.69 1.76 8.08
N GLU A 65 -3.50 2.82 7.94
CA GLU A 65 -3.90 3.70 9.03
C GLU A 65 -4.53 2.93 10.19
N GLN A 66 -5.48 2.03 9.89
CA GLN A 66 -6.11 1.20 10.91
C GLN A 66 -5.09 0.29 11.60
N THR A 67 -4.13 -0.25 10.86
CA THR A 67 -3.05 -1.07 11.41
C THR A 67 -2.12 -0.24 12.32
N ALA A 68 -1.77 0.99 11.91
CA ALA A 68 -0.97 1.91 12.72
C ALA A 68 -1.65 2.23 14.06
N VAL A 69 -2.96 2.51 14.04
CA VAL A 69 -3.76 2.75 15.26
C VAL A 69 -3.77 1.51 16.16
N VAL A 70 -4.02 0.32 15.61
CA VAL A 70 -4.01 -0.93 16.38
C VAL A 70 -2.64 -1.20 17.02
N LEU A 71 -1.55 -0.89 16.33
CA LEU A 71 -0.19 -1.03 16.84
C LEU A 71 0.11 -0.03 17.96
N ASP A 72 -0.35 1.21 17.85
CA ASP A 72 -0.22 2.20 18.93
C ASP A 72 -1.03 1.80 20.18
N ASP A 73 -2.27 1.34 19.99
CA ASP A 73 -3.12 0.81 21.06
C ASP A 73 -2.49 -0.41 21.75
N ALA A 74 -1.90 -1.32 20.97
CA ALA A 74 -1.16 -2.47 21.48
C ALA A 74 0.07 -2.01 22.26
N GLY A 75 0.80 -1.02 21.76
CA GLY A 75 1.91 -0.37 22.46
C GLY A 75 1.47 0.23 23.81
N THR A 76 0.33 0.90 23.84
CA THR A 76 -0.25 1.49 25.05
C THR A 76 -0.72 0.45 26.06
N SER A 77 -1.31 -0.64 25.58
CA SER A 77 -1.69 -1.80 26.40
C SER A 77 -0.46 -2.46 27.03
N ALA A 78 0.60 -2.70 26.25
CA ALA A 78 1.87 -3.26 26.74
C ALA A 78 2.53 -2.35 27.80
N SER A 79 2.52 -1.02 27.59
CA SER A 79 2.98 -0.05 28.60
C SER A 79 2.17 -0.14 29.90
N SER A 80 0.85 -0.30 29.81
CA SER A 80 -0.03 -0.41 31.00
C SER A 80 0.22 -1.70 31.79
N PHE A 81 0.48 -2.81 31.11
CA PHE A 81 0.91 -4.05 31.76
C PHE A 81 2.27 -3.90 32.44
N ALA A 82 3.23 -3.23 31.80
CA ALA A 82 4.53 -2.95 32.39
C ALA A 82 4.41 -2.11 33.69
N LEU A 83 3.50 -1.13 33.74
CA LEU A 83 3.20 -0.35 34.95
C LEU A 83 2.55 -1.20 36.05
N THR A 84 1.74 -2.19 35.68
CA THR A 84 1.16 -3.14 36.64
C THR A 84 2.27 -4.02 37.22
N LEU A 85 3.15 -4.54 36.36
CA LEU A 85 4.31 -5.33 36.76
C LEU A 85 5.32 -4.54 37.57
N GLU A 86 5.37 -3.21 37.49
CA GLU A 86 6.23 -2.39 38.34
C GLU A 86 5.87 -2.50 39.83
N ARG A 87 4.59 -2.70 40.13
CA ARG A 87 4.09 -2.73 41.51
C ARG A 87 4.17 -4.12 42.14
N THR A 88 4.32 -5.17 41.34
CA THR A 88 4.30 -6.57 41.81
C THR A 88 5.59 -7.00 42.52
N PRO A 89 6.81 -6.74 42.00
CA PRO A 89 8.06 -7.15 42.64
C PRO A 89 8.21 -6.63 44.08
N PRO A 90 7.90 -5.36 44.40
CA PRO A 90 7.93 -4.88 45.79
C PRO A 90 6.99 -5.66 46.71
N ALA A 91 5.77 -5.99 46.24
CA ALA A 91 4.82 -6.78 47.03
C ALA A 91 5.30 -8.24 47.23
N VAL A 92 5.92 -8.83 46.20
CA VAL A 92 6.52 -10.17 46.28
C VAL A 92 7.70 -10.19 47.26
N ARG A 93 8.59 -9.19 47.21
CA ARG A 93 9.71 -9.05 48.17
C ARG A 93 9.21 -8.81 49.60
N GLN A 94 8.18 -8.00 49.78
CA GLN A 94 7.56 -7.80 51.08
C GLN A 94 6.96 -9.10 51.63
N THR A 95 6.35 -9.91 50.76
CA THR A 95 5.85 -11.25 51.13
C THR A 95 7.00 -12.19 51.49
N ALA A 96 8.10 -12.17 50.75
CA ALA A 96 9.29 -12.96 51.06
C ALA A 96 9.87 -12.61 52.43
N GLN A 97 9.93 -11.31 52.76
CA GLN A 97 10.36 -10.83 54.06
C GLN A 97 9.41 -11.26 55.18
N ALA A 98 8.09 -11.21 54.96
CA ALA A 98 7.10 -11.69 55.92
C ALA A 98 7.24 -13.20 56.18
N VAL A 99 7.48 -14.00 55.14
CA VAL A 99 7.76 -15.44 55.24
C VAL A 99 9.04 -15.70 56.02
N ALA A 100 10.11 -14.94 55.76
CA ALA A 100 11.38 -15.07 56.48
C ALA A 100 11.21 -14.76 57.97
N ASN A 101 10.46 -13.71 58.31
CA ASN A 101 10.13 -13.35 59.69
C ASN A 101 9.28 -14.40 60.38
N LEU A 102 8.26 -14.94 59.68
CA LEU A 102 7.43 -16.03 60.19
C LEU A 102 8.28 -17.26 60.50
N ARG A 103 9.15 -17.68 59.58
CA ARG A 103 10.08 -18.79 59.78
C ARG A 103 10.96 -18.58 61.01
N ALA A 104 11.53 -17.39 61.19
CA ALA A 104 12.34 -17.07 62.37
C ALA A 104 11.52 -17.18 63.66
N ASN A 105 10.28 -16.69 63.67
CA ASN A 105 9.37 -16.81 64.81
C ASN A 105 9.01 -18.27 65.11
N LEU A 106 8.78 -19.10 64.09
CA LEU A 106 8.49 -20.53 64.26
C LEU A 106 9.67 -21.28 64.91
N ILE A 107 10.91 -20.97 64.50
CA ILE A 107 12.13 -21.53 65.11
C ILE A 107 12.26 -21.10 66.59
N LEU A 108 11.96 -19.83 66.90
CA LEU A 108 11.95 -19.35 68.28
C LEU A 108 10.89 -20.06 69.14
N VAL A 109 9.68 -20.25 68.61
CA VAL A 109 8.60 -20.99 69.31
C VAL A 109 8.97 -22.46 69.52
N GLN A 110 9.53 -23.13 68.50
CA GLN A 110 10.07 -24.48 68.62
C GLN A 110 11.08 -24.58 69.76
N ALA A 111 12.06 -23.65 69.80
CA ALA A 111 13.10 -23.64 70.82
C ALA A 111 12.53 -23.41 72.23
N GLN A 112 11.56 -22.50 72.38
CA GLN A 112 10.90 -22.22 73.65
C GLN A 112 10.10 -23.44 74.15
N LEU A 113 9.30 -24.08 73.29
CA LEU A 113 8.51 -25.25 73.66
C LEU A 113 9.39 -26.46 73.98
N GLY A 114 10.46 -26.67 73.22
CA GLY A 114 11.42 -27.77 73.43
C GLY A 114 12.23 -27.64 74.73
N ALA A 115 12.32 -26.43 75.28
CA ALA A 115 13.00 -26.16 76.55
C ALA A 115 12.13 -26.48 77.78
N ILE A 116 10.81 -26.60 77.63
CA ILE A 116 9.91 -26.89 78.76
C ILE A 116 10.03 -28.37 79.16
N SER A 117 10.60 -28.61 80.35
CA SER A 117 10.64 -29.93 80.97
C SER A 117 9.98 -29.90 82.34
N ILE A 118 9.02 -30.80 82.54
CA ILE A 118 8.30 -30.96 83.81
C ILE A 118 8.63 -32.34 84.36
N LEU A 119 9.35 -32.39 85.48
CA LEU A 119 9.73 -33.64 86.16
C LEU A 119 10.47 -34.64 85.22
N GLY A 120 11.28 -34.12 84.29
CA GLY A 120 12.02 -34.93 83.31
C GLY A 120 11.22 -35.36 82.08
N SER A 121 9.92 -35.08 82.02
CA SER A 121 9.09 -35.28 80.83
C SER A 121 9.06 -34.03 79.94
N ARG A 122 8.96 -34.21 78.61
CA ARG A 122 8.82 -33.13 77.62
C ARG A 122 7.43 -33.20 76.96
N PRO A 123 6.36 -32.81 77.66
CA PRO A 123 4.99 -32.99 77.16
C PRO A 123 4.69 -32.20 75.87
N LEU A 124 5.49 -31.18 75.55
CA LEU A 124 5.32 -30.32 74.38
C LEU A 124 6.28 -30.65 73.21
N ALA A 125 7.05 -31.75 73.31
CA ALA A 125 8.03 -32.12 72.28
C ALA A 125 7.41 -32.24 70.88
N ASN A 126 6.28 -32.96 70.76
CA ASN A 126 5.59 -33.12 69.47
C ASN A 126 5.16 -31.79 68.85
N ALA A 127 4.75 -30.82 69.68
CA ALA A 127 4.37 -29.49 69.19
C ALA A 127 5.60 -28.71 68.70
N ALA A 128 6.72 -28.79 69.43
CA ALA A 128 7.98 -28.19 69.00
C ALA A 128 8.45 -28.76 67.66
N ASP A 129 8.37 -30.08 67.47
CA ASP A 129 8.77 -30.75 66.23
C ASP A 129 7.90 -30.30 65.04
N LEU A 130 6.58 -30.15 65.23
CA LEU A 130 5.68 -29.62 64.21
C LEU A 130 6.06 -28.19 63.79
N PHE A 131 6.43 -27.32 64.73
CA PHE A 131 6.90 -25.97 64.41
C PHE A 131 8.24 -25.97 63.66
N GLY A 132 9.14 -26.90 63.98
CA GLY A 132 10.38 -27.10 63.24
C GLY A 132 10.17 -27.60 61.82
N GLN A 133 9.21 -28.51 61.63
CA GLN A 133 8.80 -28.98 60.31
C GLN A 133 8.23 -27.81 59.49
N MET A 134 7.29 -27.04 60.03
CA MET A 134 6.73 -25.85 59.34
C MET A 134 7.82 -24.82 59.00
N ALA A 135 8.77 -24.57 59.89
CA ALA A 135 9.90 -23.67 59.61
C ALA A 135 10.79 -24.21 58.49
N THR A 136 10.99 -25.53 58.43
CA THR A 136 11.75 -26.20 57.37
C THR A 136 11.03 -26.13 56.03
N ASP A 137 9.70 -26.29 56.00
CA ASP A 137 8.88 -26.19 54.78
C ASP A 137 8.91 -24.77 54.17
N LEU A 138 9.16 -23.74 55.00
CA LEU A 138 9.35 -22.36 54.53
C LEU A 138 10.76 -22.08 53.98
N VAL A 139 11.72 -23.01 54.13
CA VAL A 139 13.09 -22.82 53.61
C VAL A 139 13.07 -22.77 52.09
N GLY A 140 13.66 -21.72 51.53
CA GLY A 140 13.78 -21.53 50.08
C GLY A 140 12.54 -20.89 49.43
N LEU A 141 11.44 -20.69 50.16
CA LEU A 141 10.30 -19.91 49.66
C LEU A 141 10.70 -18.44 49.45
N ASP A 142 11.55 -17.89 50.32
CA ASP A 142 12.17 -16.58 50.18
C ASP A 142 12.99 -16.46 48.89
N GLY A 143 13.86 -17.45 48.62
CA GLY A 143 14.66 -17.48 47.39
C GLY A 143 13.80 -17.61 46.12
N ARG A 144 12.73 -18.40 46.17
CA ARG A 144 11.77 -18.51 45.05
C ARG A 144 11.02 -17.21 44.80
N LEU A 145 10.60 -16.51 45.85
CA LEU A 145 9.92 -15.22 45.73
C LEU A 145 10.86 -14.14 45.18
N GLU A 146 12.14 -14.12 45.60
CA GLU A 146 13.12 -13.18 45.03
C GLU A 146 13.40 -13.46 43.54
N PHE A 147 13.48 -14.74 43.17
CA PHE A 147 13.60 -15.13 41.76
C PHE A 147 12.39 -14.68 40.93
N ILE A 148 11.17 -14.91 41.44
CA ILE A 148 9.93 -14.42 40.80
C ILE A 148 9.94 -12.89 40.66
N ALA A 149 10.37 -12.16 41.69
CA ALA A 149 10.47 -10.70 41.63
C ALA A 149 11.44 -10.23 40.53
N THR A 150 12.58 -10.91 40.40
CA THR A 150 13.58 -10.63 39.35
C THR A 150 13.03 -10.93 37.95
N ASP A 151 12.36 -12.06 37.77
CA ASP A 151 11.72 -12.43 36.50
C ASP A 151 10.63 -11.43 36.10
N LEU A 152 9.83 -10.95 37.04
CA LEU A 152 8.82 -9.92 36.80
C LEU A 152 9.44 -8.58 36.37
N GLU A 153 10.58 -8.20 36.95
CA GLU A 153 11.33 -7.00 36.54
C GLU A 153 11.89 -7.13 35.13
N SER A 154 12.44 -8.30 34.78
CA SER A 154 12.91 -8.61 33.42
C SER A 154 11.77 -8.58 32.41
N ASN A 155 10.63 -9.22 32.73
CA ASN A 155 9.44 -9.22 31.88
C ASN A 155 8.86 -7.82 31.68
N LYS A 156 8.89 -6.96 32.71
CA LYS A 156 8.53 -5.54 32.59
C LYS A 156 9.42 -4.84 31.56
N ALA A 157 10.73 -5.01 31.63
CA ALA A 157 11.66 -4.38 30.68
C ALA A 157 11.39 -4.83 29.24
N ALA A 158 11.20 -6.14 29.02
CA ALA A 158 10.88 -6.69 27.70
C ALA A 158 9.54 -6.15 27.15
N LEU A 159 8.51 -6.00 27.99
CA LEU A 159 7.24 -5.41 27.58
C LEU A 159 7.36 -3.93 27.20
N LEU A 160 8.21 -3.16 27.90
CA LEU A 160 8.47 -1.76 27.55
C LEU A 160 9.20 -1.65 26.21
N ASP A 161 10.16 -2.53 25.94
CA ASP A 161 10.85 -2.57 24.64
C ASP A 161 9.90 -2.96 23.52
N ASN A 162 9.07 -4.00 23.72
CA ASN A 162 8.04 -4.38 22.76
C ASN A 162 7.05 -3.24 22.49
N SER A 163 6.60 -2.55 23.53
CA SER A 163 5.73 -1.39 23.43
C SER A 163 6.33 -0.27 22.56
N ARG A 164 7.64 0.02 22.72
CA ARG A 164 8.34 1.00 21.88
C ARG A 164 8.42 0.54 20.42
N SER A 165 8.76 -0.73 20.18
CA SER A 165 8.83 -1.29 18.84
C SER A 165 7.48 -1.27 18.11
N LEU A 166 6.38 -1.59 18.81
CA LEU A 166 5.03 -1.52 18.24
C LEU A 166 4.66 -0.10 17.84
N ARG A 167 4.94 0.90 18.69
CA ARG A 167 4.70 2.30 18.35
C ARG A 167 5.56 2.79 17.19
N ALA A 168 6.83 2.42 17.16
CA ALA A 168 7.72 2.76 16.05
C ALA A 168 7.21 2.17 14.72
N PHE A 169 6.81 0.89 14.73
CA PHE A 169 6.24 0.23 13.57
C PHE A 169 4.89 0.85 13.15
N GLY A 170 4.06 1.26 14.12
CA GLY A 170 2.84 2.00 13.86
C GLY A 170 3.12 3.35 13.19
N ALA A 171 4.14 4.08 13.63
CA ALA A 171 4.55 5.35 13.03
C ALA A 171 5.08 5.16 11.59
N GLU A 172 5.92 4.15 11.34
CA GLU A 172 6.41 3.82 9.99
C GLU A 172 5.27 3.45 9.03
N ILE A 173 4.27 2.70 9.51
CA ILE A 173 3.07 2.38 8.71
C ILE A 173 2.23 3.63 8.43
N GLY A 174 2.11 4.53 9.42
CA GLY A 174 1.42 5.82 9.25
C GLY A 174 2.10 6.69 8.19
N GLU A 175 3.42 6.81 8.25
CA GLU A 175 4.20 7.55 7.24
C GLU A 175 4.05 6.93 5.85
N LEU A 176 4.06 5.60 5.73
CA LEU A 176 3.80 4.92 4.46
C LEU A 176 2.37 5.17 3.93
N ALA A 177 1.38 5.25 4.83
CA ALA A 177 0.01 5.59 4.45
C ALA A 177 -0.08 7.04 3.95
N ASP A 178 0.57 7.97 4.65
CA ASP A 178 0.65 9.39 4.26
C ASP A 178 1.37 9.57 2.91
N ASP A 179 2.46 8.83 2.66
CA ASP A 179 3.18 8.84 1.38
C ASP A 179 2.34 8.31 0.22
N LEU A 180 1.51 7.28 0.49
CA LEU A 180 0.59 6.72 -0.49
C LEU A 180 -0.62 7.64 -0.76
N ASP A 181 -1.11 8.34 0.26
CA ASP A 181 -2.21 9.30 0.16
C ASP A 181 -1.76 10.66 -0.42
N GLY A 182 -0.48 10.99 -0.26
CA GLY A 182 0.15 12.23 -0.72
C GLY A 182 0.15 12.47 -2.23
N GLY A 183 -0.60 11.68 -3.00
CA GLY A 183 -0.91 11.93 -4.39
C GLY A 183 0.21 11.56 -5.36
N VAL A 184 1.38 11.10 -4.89
CA VAL A 184 2.52 10.77 -5.76
C VAL A 184 2.13 9.78 -6.87
N ILE A 185 1.32 8.78 -6.53
CA ILE A 185 0.83 7.79 -7.50
C ILE A 185 -0.20 8.41 -8.45
N GLU A 186 -1.12 9.22 -7.93
CA GLU A 186 -2.18 9.84 -8.73
C GLU A 186 -1.63 10.88 -9.70
N ASP A 187 -0.69 11.71 -9.25
CA ASP A 187 0.06 12.68 -10.06
C ASP A 187 0.88 11.96 -11.13
N SER A 188 1.60 10.88 -10.78
CA SER A 188 2.37 10.10 -11.75
C SER A 188 1.49 9.43 -12.80
N LEU A 189 0.32 8.91 -12.40
CA LEU A 189 -0.64 8.31 -13.32
C LEU A 189 -1.26 9.36 -14.24
N ALA A 190 -1.60 10.53 -13.70
CA ALA A 190 -2.10 11.67 -14.47
C ALA A 190 -1.06 12.12 -15.51
N ASP A 191 0.21 12.24 -15.12
CA ASP A 191 1.32 12.60 -16.01
C ASP A 191 1.51 11.57 -17.13
N VAL A 192 1.51 10.27 -16.79
CA VAL A 192 1.63 9.20 -17.79
C VAL A 192 0.43 9.19 -18.74
N GLN A 193 -0.79 9.37 -18.23
CA GLN A 193 -2.00 9.46 -19.04
C GLN A 193 -1.95 10.68 -19.98
N GLN A 194 -1.49 11.83 -19.48
CA GLN A 194 -1.35 13.04 -20.27
C GLN A 194 -0.30 12.85 -21.37
N LEU A 195 0.86 12.29 -21.06
CA LEU A 195 1.92 12.01 -22.03
C LEU A 195 1.46 11.05 -23.13
N LEU A 196 0.77 9.96 -22.76
CA LEU A 196 0.18 9.04 -23.72
C LEU A 196 -0.87 9.73 -24.60
N THR A 197 -1.74 10.54 -24.01
CA THR A 197 -2.77 11.29 -24.76
C THR A 197 -2.14 12.23 -25.78
N VAL A 198 -1.09 12.98 -25.39
CA VAL A 198 -0.35 13.87 -26.27
C VAL A 198 0.33 13.10 -27.41
N LEU A 199 1.00 11.99 -27.10
CA LEU A 199 1.68 11.17 -28.11
C LEU A 199 0.69 10.59 -29.14
N PHE A 200 -0.48 10.15 -28.68
CA PHE A 200 -1.52 9.63 -29.57
C PHE A 200 -2.14 10.71 -30.44
N VAL A 201 -2.46 11.88 -29.88
CA VAL A 201 -2.96 13.02 -30.67
C VAL A 201 -1.94 13.42 -31.74
N LEU A 202 -0.66 13.46 -31.39
CA LEU A 202 0.41 13.75 -32.34
C LEU A 202 0.43 12.72 -33.48
N LEU A 203 0.29 11.44 -33.18
CA LEU A 203 0.25 10.37 -34.17
C LEU A 203 -0.98 10.47 -35.09
N VAL A 204 -2.15 10.80 -34.54
CA VAL A 204 -3.38 11.03 -35.32
C VAL A 204 -3.21 12.24 -36.24
N VAL A 205 -2.67 13.36 -35.74
CA VAL A 205 -2.41 14.55 -36.55
C VAL A 205 -1.41 14.25 -37.66
N TRP A 206 -0.32 13.54 -37.35
CA TRP A 206 0.71 13.14 -38.31
C TRP A 206 0.17 12.28 -39.44
N THR A 207 -0.81 11.41 -39.16
CA THR A 207 -1.45 10.56 -40.18
C THR A 207 -2.57 11.27 -40.94
N ALA A 208 -3.27 12.22 -40.31
CA ALA A 208 -4.35 12.99 -40.93
C ALA A 208 -3.85 13.99 -41.97
N ILE A 209 -2.72 14.66 -41.73
CA ILE A 209 -2.14 15.66 -42.64
C ILE A 209 -1.94 15.12 -44.07
N PRO A 210 -1.22 14.00 -44.31
CA PRO A 210 -1.02 13.48 -45.66
C PRO A 210 -2.32 12.99 -46.32
N ALA A 211 -3.28 12.49 -45.55
CA ALA A 211 -4.59 12.09 -46.08
C ALA A 211 -5.39 13.29 -46.59
N LEU A 212 -5.44 14.38 -45.81
CA LEU A 212 -6.07 15.64 -46.23
C LEU A 212 -5.36 16.25 -47.43
N GLY A 213 -4.02 16.21 -47.46
CA GLY A 213 -3.22 16.65 -48.59
C GLY A 213 -3.55 15.90 -49.88
N ALA A 214 -3.66 14.57 -49.80
CA ALA A 214 -4.04 13.73 -50.95
C ALA A 214 -5.45 14.04 -51.46
N LEU A 215 -6.42 14.29 -50.57
CA LEU A 215 -7.78 14.66 -50.96
C LEU A 215 -7.86 16.03 -51.63
N ALA A 216 -7.24 17.05 -51.02
CA ALA A 216 -7.24 18.41 -51.55
C ALA A 216 -6.59 18.46 -52.95
N LEU A 217 -5.43 17.79 -53.10
CA LEU A 217 -4.69 17.75 -54.37
C LEU A 217 -5.46 16.94 -55.43
N GLY A 218 -6.12 15.85 -55.04
CA GLY A 218 -6.97 15.05 -55.92
C GLY A 218 -8.21 15.82 -56.42
N TRP A 219 -8.82 16.63 -55.55
CA TRP A 219 -9.98 17.47 -55.89
C TRP A 219 -9.59 18.63 -56.81
N TRP A 220 -8.45 19.28 -56.52
CA TRP A 220 -7.90 20.33 -57.37
C TRP A 220 -7.60 19.85 -58.80
N LEU A 221 -6.94 18.69 -58.94
CA LEU A 221 -6.67 18.06 -60.25
C LEU A 221 -7.96 17.79 -61.04
N ARG A 222 -9.03 17.37 -60.37
CA ARG A 222 -10.33 17.09 -61.00
C ARG A 222 -10.97 18.37 -61.56
N GLY A 223 -10.89 19.49 -60.83
CA GLY A 223 -11.37 20.79 -61.29
C GLY A 223 -10.63 21.28 -62.54
N VAL A 224 -9.29 21.27 -62.50
CA VAL A 224 -8.45 21.74 -63.61
C VAL A 224 -8.67 20.93 -64.89
N VAL A 225 -8.90 19.61 -64.79
CA VAL A 225 -9.19 18.77 -65.96
C VAL A 225 -10.61 19.00 -66.49
N GLY A 226 -11.59 19.21 -65.61
CA GLY A 226 -12.98 19.48 -66.00
C GLY A 226 -13.15 20.75 -66.83
N GLU A 227 -12.52 21.85 -66.39
CA GLU A 227 -12.57 23.13 -67.10
C GLU A 227 -11.96 23.06 -68.51
N ARG A 228 -10.87 22.31 -68.68
CA ARG A 228 -10.21 22.15 -69.98
C ARG A 228 -11.09 21.39 -70.97
N VAL A 229 -11.77 20.35 -70.50
CA VAL A 229 -12.69 19.57 -71.34
C VAL A 229 -13.89 20.43 -71.75
N ALA A 230 -14.47 21.20 -70.83
CA ALA A 230 -15.60 22.09 -71.12
C ALA A 230 -15.25 23.15 -72.19
N ARG A 231 -14.06 23.76 -72.13
CA ARG A 231 -13.60 24.72 -73.15
C ARG A 231 -13.42 24.11 -74.54
N THR A 232 -13.04 22.84 -74.64
CA THR A 232 -12.94 22.15 -75.95
C THR A 232 -14.28 21.74 -76.56
N VAL A 233 -15.33 21.61 -75.75
CA VAL A 233 -16.65 21.14 -76.21
C VAL A 233 -17.59 22.29 -76.57
N GLN A 234 -17.24 23.55 -76.24
CA GLN A 234 -18.04 24.71 -76.61
C GLN A 234 -18.12 24.79 -78.15
N PRO A 235 -19.27 24.43 -78.76
CA PRO A 235 -19.38 24.39 -80.20
C PRO A 235 -19.39 25.82 -80.70
N VAL A 236 -18.69 26.08 -81.81
CA VAL A 236 -18.77 27.32 -82.56
C VAL A 236 -20.23 27.46 -83.03
N ARG A 237 -21.08 28.06 -82.18
CA ARG A 237 -22.41 28.52 -82.59
C ARG A 237 -22.17 29.66 -83.56
N ARG A 238 -22.26 29.34 -84.85
CA ARG A 238 -22.58 30.29 -85.90
C ARG A 238 -24.09 30.45 -85.97
#